data_AF-A0A1B6EGK7-F1
#
_entry.id   AF-A0A1B6EGK7-F1
#
_cell.length_a   1.000
_cell.length_b   1.000
_cell.length_c   1.000
_cell.angle_alpha   90.00
_cell.angle_beta   90.00
_cell.angle_gamma   90.00
#
_symmetry.space_group_name_H-M   'P 1'
#
loop_
_entity.id
_entity.type
_entity.pdbx_description
1 polymer ?
#
loop_
_entity_poly.entity_id
_entity_poly.type
_entity_poly.pdbx_seq_one_letter_code
_entity_poly.pdbx_strand_id
1 'polypeptide(L)'
;MGSVWKRLQRVNKRAAKFQFIVSYHQIIVETTPKWKPNKLSVVWTRRSRSVASEALPWEPTMKDPLRGLAVWPIPENKEISVTLFKDPRTQELEDKDWTFIIEDVK
;
A
#
# COMPACT_ATOMS: atom_id res chain seq x y z
N MET A 1 -24.78 3.29 -5.78
CA MET A 1 -25.26 4.60 -6.28
C MET A 1 -24.15 5.65 -6.55
N GLY A 2 -22.83 5.37 -6.38
CA GLY A 2 -21.77 6.41 -6.52
C GLY A 2 -20.97 6.44 -7.84
N SER A 3 -21.27 5.58 -8.82
CA SER A 3 -20.44 5.42 -10.04
C SER A 3 -20.73 6.48 -11.11
N VAL A 4 -22.01 6.79 -11.37
CA VAL A 4 -22.42 7.75 -12.41
C VAL A 4 -22.01 9.18 -12.04
N TRP A 5 -22.23 9.58 -10.79
CA TRP A 5 -21.82 10.90 -10.27
C TRP A 5 -20.31 11.14 -10.40
N LYS A 6 -19.48 10.15 -10.07
CA LYS A 6 -18.02 10.22 -10.25
C LYS A 6 -17.60 10.31 -11.72
N ARG A 7 -18.37 9.75 -12.66
CA ARG A 7 -18.13 9.90 -14.11
C ARG A 7 -18.48 11.31 -14.57
N LEU A 8 -19.59 11.87 -14.10
CA LEU A 8 -20.01 13.24 -14.41
C LEU A 8 -19.05 14.29 -13.81
N GLN A 9 -18.51 14.07 -12.61
CA GLN A 9 -17.48 14.93 -12.01
C GLN A 9 -16.16 14.99 -12.79
N ARG A 10 -15.94 14.11 -13.78
CA ARG A 10 -14.76 14.11 -14.64
C ARG A 10 -14.96 14.89 -15.94
N VAL A 11 -16.19 15.27 -16.25
CA VAL A 11 -16.49 16.05 -17.46
C VAL A 11 -15.69 17.36 -17.38
N ASN A 12 -14.97 17.69 -18.46
CA ASN A 12 -14.04 18.82 -18.57
C ASN A 12 -12.74 18.75 -17.72
N LYS A 13 -12.45 17.65 -17.03
CA LYS A 13 -11.15 17.47 -16.36
C LYS A 13 -10.09 16.89 -17.30
N ARG A 14 -8.84 17.29 -17.14
CA ARG A 14 -7.71 16.77 -17.93
C ARG A 14 -7.15 15.51 -17.28
N ALA A 15 -7.03 14.42 -18.03
CA ALA A 15 -6.43 13.19 -17.54
C ALA A 15 -4.89 13.24 -17.68
N ALA A 16 -4.19 12.81 -16.64
CA ALA A 16 -2.74 12.61 -16.67
C ALA A 16 -2.40 11.28 -15.99
N LYS A 17 -1.39 10.58 -16.53
CA LYS A 17 -0.90 9.31 -15.99
C LYS A 17 0.31 9.58 -15.10
N PHE A 18 0.26 9.08 -13.88
CA PHE A 18 1.31 9.15 -12.88
C PHE A 18 1.84 7.75 -12.60
N GLN A 19 3.13 7.63 -12.36
CA GLN A 19 3.76 6.43 -11.80
C GLN A 19 4.11 6.72 -10.35
N PHE A 20 3.58 5.89 -9.46
CA PHE A 20 3.92 5.93 -8.04
C PHE A 20 4.77 4.74 -7.71
N ILE A 21 5.81 4.96 -6.90
CA ILE A 21 6.72 3.94 -6.41
C ILE A 21 6.62 3.93 -4.89
N VAL A 22 6.37 2.75 -4.32
CA VAL A 22 6.46 2.51 -2.88
C VAL A 22 7.70 1.67 -2.63
N SER A 23 8.47 2.03 -1.60
CA SER A 23 9.70 1.37 -1.23
C SER A 23 9.58 0.80 0.19
N TYR A 24 9.56 -0.52 0.32
CA TYR A 24 9.42 -1.22 1.60
C TYR A 24 10.79 -1.43 2.24
N HIS A 25 10.93 -1.00 3.49
CA HIS A 25 12.20 -1.08 4.23
C HIS A 25 12.08 -2.03 5.42
N GLN A 26 11.05 -1.84 6.24
CA GLN A 26 10.84 -2.66 7.43
C GLN A 26 9.36 -2.68 7.84
N ILE A 27 8.96 -3.78 8.47
CA ILE A 27 7.73 -3.91 9.25
C ILE A 27 8.14 -4.13 10.71
N ILE A 28 7.48 -3.43 11.63
CA ILE A 28 7.57 -3.67 13.08
C ILE A 28 6.18 -4.09 13.53
N VAL A 29 6.06 -5.30 14.08
CA VAL A 29 4.78 -5.83 14.58
C VAL A 29 4.94 -6.29 16.02
N GLU A 30 4.05 -5.79 16.86
CA GLU A 30 3.82 -6.30 18.20
C GLU A 30 2.73 -7.38 18.13
N THR A 31 3.04 -8.52 18.72
CA THR A 31 2.25 -9.74 18.64
C THR A 31 1.65 -10.08 19.99
N THR A 32 0.85 -11.15 20.02
CA THR A 32 0.33 -11.68 21.27
C THR A 32 0.95 -13.05 21.53
N PRO A 33 0.96 -13.55 22.78
CA PRO A 33 1.47 -14.90 23.06
C PRO A 33 0.79 -16.01 22.25
N LYS A 34 -0.42 -15.76 21.72
CA LYS A 34 -1.22 -16.73 20.96
C LYS A 34 -0.97 -16.69 19.45
N TRP A 35 -0.35 -15.63 18.93
CA TRP A 35 -0.12 -15.47 17.50
C TRP A 35 1.28 -14.93 17.26
N LYS A 36 2.09 -15.71 16.55
CA LYS A 36 3.40 -15.32 16.06
C LYS A 36 3.39 -15.52 14.54
N PRO A 37 3.55 -14.46 13.74
CA PRO A 37 3.56 -14.58 12.29
C PRO A 37 4.81 -15.32 11.82
N ASN A 38 4.70 -16.05 10.71
CA ASN A 38 5.83 -16.75 10.11
C ASN A 38 6.57 -15.78 9.17
N LYS A 39 5.86 -15.33 8.15
CA LYS A 39 6.34 -14.36 7.17
C LYS A 39 5.33 -13.25 7.01
N LEU A 40 5.81 -12.02 6.89
CA LEU A 40 4.98 -10.85 6.68
C LEU A 40 5.21 -10.28 5.29
N SER A 41 4.12 -9.88 4.64
CA SER A 41 4.14 -9.08 3.41
C SER A 41 3.25 -7.86 3.53
N VAL A 42 3.56 -6.81 2.77
CA VAL A 42 2.68 -5.65 2.60
C VAL A 42 1.94 -5.75 1.27
N VAL A 43 0.62 -5.74 1.33
CA VAL A 43 -0.25 -5.64 0.16
C VAL A 43 -0.74 -4.21 0.01
N TRP A 44 -0.31 -3.57 -1.07
CA TRP A 44 -0.78 -2.27 -1.49
C TRP A 44 -1.98 -2.43 -2.43
N THR A 45 -3.16 -2.02 -1.99
CA THR A 45 -4.41 -2.20 -2.73
C THR A 45 -5.14 -0.90 -3.00
N ARG A 46 -5.79 -0.84 -4.17
CA ARG A 46 -6.73 0.20 -4.55
C ARG A 46 -7.82 -0.39 -5.45
N ARG A 47 -9.04 -0.46 -4.90
CA ARG A 47 -10.21 -1.09 -5.56
C ARG A 47 -9.90 -2.55 -5.90
N SER A 48 -9.93 -2.93 -7.17
CA SER A 48 -9.71 -4.30 -7.65
C SER A 48 -8.26 -4.60 -8.05
N ARG A 49 -7.32 -3.67 -7.81
CA ARG A 49 -5.89 -3.87 -8.10
C ARG A 49 -5.13 -3.90 -6.79
N SER A 50 -4.27 -4.90 -6.63
CA SER A 50 -3.32 -5.00 -5.53
C SER A 50 -1.94 -5.38 -6.05
N VAL A 51 -0.92 -5.00 -5.29
CA VAL A 51 0.48 -5.40 -5.49
C VAL A 51 1.03 -5.78 -4.12
N ALA A 52 1.60 -6.97 -4.01
CA ALA A 52 2.20 -7.46 -2.77
C ALA A 52 3.73 -7.33 -2.82
N SER A 53 4.35 -7.03 -1.68
CA SER A 53 5.78 -7.22 -1.44
C SER A 53 6.12 -8.72 -1.40
N GLU A 54 7.42 -9.04 -1.45
CA GLU A 54 7.92 -10.32 -0.99
C GLU A 54 7.54 -10.54 0.48
N ALA A 55 7.29 -11.79 0.84
CA ALA A 55 6.99 -12.18 2.22
C ALA A 55 8.30 -12.52 2.95
N LEU A 56 8.65 -11.72 3.95
CA LEU A 56 9.89 -11.86 4.71
C LEU A 56 9.64 -12.46 6.08
N PRO A 57 10.59 -13.24 6.63
CA PRO A 57 10.45 -13.82 7.97
C PRO A 57 10.26 -12.71 9.02
N TRP A 58 9.37 -12.97 9.97
CA TRP A 58 9.25 -12.14 11.17
C TRP A 58 10.18 -12.68 12.25
N GLU A 59 11.05 -11.81 12.76
CA GLU A 59 12.04 -12.17 13.78
C GLU A 59 11.79 -11.37 15.06
N PRO A 60 11.65 -12.03 16.22
CA PRO A 60 11.45 -11.35 17.50
C PRO A 60 12.71 -10.57 17.90
N THR A 61 12.51 -9.44 18.59
CA THR A 61 13.61 -8.66 19.15
C THR A 61 14.20 -9.34 20.38
N MET A 62 15.50 -9.12 20.63
CA MET A 62 16.16 -9.66 21.83
C MET A 62 15.59 -9.10 23.15
N LYS A 63 15.01 -7.89 23.12
CA LYS A 63 14.46 -7.23 24.31
C LYS A 63 13.04 -7.68 24.63
N ASP A 64 12.24 -7.94 23.60
CA ASP A 64 10.84 -8.32 23.74
C ASP A 64 10.49 -9.40 22.70
N PRO A 65 10.22 -10.64 23.12
CA PRO A 65 9.89 -11.74 22.21
C PRO A 65 8.51 -11.61 21.55
N LEU A 66 7.68 -10.67 21.99
CA LEU A 66 6.39 -10.36 21.37
C LEU A 66 6.49 -9.24 20.35
N ARG A 67 7.59 -8.49 20.32
CA ARG A 67 7.85 -7.47 19.30
C ARG A 67 8.87 -8.00 18.32
N GLY A 68 8.60 -7.90 17.03
CA GLY A 68 9.52 -8.38 16.01
C GLY A 68 9.44 -7.61 14.71
N LEU A 69 10.33 -8.00 13.81
CA LEU A 69 10.72 -7.24 12.63
C LEU A 69 10.72 -8.14 11.41
N ALA A 70 10.29 -7.60 10.27
CA ALA A 70 10.63 -8.13 8.95
C ALA A 70 11.33 -7.01 8.18
N VAL A 71 12.57 -7.24 7.74
CA VAL A 71 13.45 -6.20 7.18
C VAL A 71 13.87 -6.60 5.78
N TRP A 72 13.63 -5.71 4.81
CA TRP A 72 14.18 -5.82 3.47
C TRP A 72 15.60 -5.27 3.48
N PRO A 73 16.66 -6.11 3.32
CA PRO A 73 18.04 -5.63 3.35
C PRO A 73 18.33 -4.65 2.22
N ILE A 74 17.66 -4.84 1.08
CA ILE A 74 17.59 -3.91 -0.04
C ILE A 74 16.12 -3.51 -0.16
N PRO A 75 15.77 -2.21 -0.10
CA PRO A 75 14.38 -1.79 -0.16
C PRO A 75 13.66 -2.33 -1.39
N GLU A 76 12.53 -2.98 -1.17
CA GLU A 76 11.75 -3.53 -2.26
C GLU A 76 10.84 -2.46 -2.85
N ASN A 77 11.03 -2.17 -4.14
CA ASN A 77 10.25 -1.16 -4.84
C ASN A 77 9.08 -1.81 -5.60
N LYS A 78 7.87 -1.30 -5.38
CA LYS A 78 6.68 -1.65 -6.16
C LYS A 78 6.13 -0.42 -6.84
N GLU A 79 5.80 -0.59 -8.12
CA GLU A 79 5.29 0.49 -8.95
C GLU A 79 3.83 0.27 -9.31
N ILE A 80 3.11 1.39 -9.46
CA ILE A 80 1.78 1.36 -10.07
C ILE A 80 1.53 2.62 -10.90
N SER A 81 0.82 2.42 -12.01
CA SER A 81 0.33 3.51 -12.84
C SER A 81 -1.07 3.93 -12.41
N VAL A 82 -1.27 5.22 -12.17
CA VAL A 82 -2.57 5.82 -11.84
C VAL A 82 -2.89 6.99 -12.74
N THR A 83 -4.12 7.03 -13.23
CA THR A 83 -4.65 8.21 -13.91
C THR A 83 -5.31 9.12 -12.89
N LEU A 84 -4.83 10.36 -12.81
CA LEU A 84 -5.44 11.45 -12.05
C LEU A 84 -6.12 12.43 -13.01
N PHE A 85 -7.26 12.94 -12.60
CA PHE A 85 -7.98 14.00 -13.30
C PHE A 85 -7.70 15.35 -12.66
N LYS A 86 -7.17 16.28 -13.44
CA LYS A 86 -6.86 17.66 -13.05
C LYS A 86 -8.05 18.58 -13.33
N ASP A 87 -8.45 19.36 -12.32
CA ASP A 87 -9.46 20.41 -12.50
C ASP A 87 -8.87 21.58 -13.31
N PRO A 88 -9.48 22.00 -14.42
CA PRO A 88 -8.94 23.08 -15.24
C PRO A 88 -9.02 24.47 -14.56
N ARG A 89 -9.92 24.67 -13.59
CA ARG A 89 -10.10 25.95 -12.90
C ARG A 89 -9.17 26.08 -11.71
N THR A 90 -9.12 25.07 -10.84
CA THR A 90 -8.27 25.11 -9.64
C THR A 90 -6.86 24.59 -9.87
N GLN A 91 -6.62 23.89 -10.99
CA GLN A 91 -5.36 23.19 -11.30
C GLN A 91 -5.01 22.06 -10.31
N GLU A 92 -5.96 21.66 -9.46
CA GLU A 92 -5.76 20.58 -8.49
C GLU A 92 -5.99 19.20 -9.12
N LEU A 93 -5.25 18.21 -8.64
CA LEU A 93 -5.44 16.81 -9.00
C LEU A 93 -6.44 16.17 -8.03
N GLU A 94 -7.29 15.26 -8.52
CA GLU A 94 -8.20 14.53 -7.64
C GLU A 94 -7.45 13.64 -6.63
N ASP A 95 -8.04 13.49 -5.44
CA ASP A 95 -7.54 12.58 -4.42
C ASP A 95 -7.81 11.10 -4.77
N LYS A 96 -6.90 10.24 -4.31
CA LYS A 96 -6.99 8.78 -4.43
C LYS A 96 -6.67 8.12 -3.09
N ASP A 97 -7.58 7.26 -2.67
CA ASP A 97 -7.37 6.41 -1.49
C ASP A 97 -6.68 5.10 -1.86
N TRP A 98 -5.82 4.66 -0.94
CA TRP A 98 -5.06 3.41 -1.00
C TRP A 98 -5.12 2.75 0.36
N THR A 99 -4.92 1.44 0.38
CA THR A 99 -4.82 0.67 1.62
C THR A 99 -3.57 -0.17 1.57
N PHE A 100 -2.82 -0.17 2.67
CA PHE A 100 -1.71 -1.08 2.90
C PHE A 100 -2.17 -2.09 3.94
N ILE A 101 -2.10 -3.37 3.59
CA ILE A 101 -2.51 -4.49 4.42
C ILE A 101 -1.24 -5.27 4.77
N ILE A 102 -1.04 -5.55 6.06
CA ILE A 102 0.02 -6.48 6.48
C ILE A 102 -0.62 -7.87 6.51
N GLU A 103 -0.06 -8.80 5.75
CA GLU A 103 -0.53 -10.18 5.67
C GLU A 103 0.50 -11.12 6.31
N ASP A 104 0.00 -12.06 7.11
CA ASP A 104 0.76 -13.21 7.62
C ASP A 104 0.66 -14.35 6.61
N VAL A 105 1.75 -14.58 5.89
CA VAL A 105 1.85 -15.57 4.82
C VAL A 105 2.32 -16.89 5.45
N LYS A 106 1.50 -17.92 5.30
CA LYS A 106 1.77 -19.26 5.85
C LYS A 106 2.96 -19.94 5.18
#